data_AF-A0AAV3PL90-F1
#
_entry.id   AF-A0AAV3PL90-F1
#
_cell.length_a   1.000
_cell.length_b   1.000
_cell.length_c   1.000
_cell.angle_alpha   90.00
_cell.angle_beta   90.00
_cell.angle_gamma   90.00
#
_symmetry.space_group_name_H-M   'P 1'
#
loop_
_entity.id
_entity.type
_entity.pdbx_description
1 polymer ?
#
loop_
_entity_poly.entity_id
_entity_poly.type
_entity_poly.pdbx_seq_one_letter_code
_entity_poly.pdbx_strand_id
1 'polypeptide(L)'
;MVKKTLIKLKSWWRNLQNKNNFIMKFVIALLLLGIGFRILVSRSNDFSDDSGDPLIINDVGSSSLSPVSSDAHKKNASFKVGLSSIPPPVSSNVPKKMSHISPTAAIEVESEGKCNIFAGDWVPSLDGPAYTNDTCNIIESHQNCMTNGRPDSAFLYWKWRPRDCELPQLDPGRFLESMRNKNFALIGDSISRNHVQSLLCILSKVEQAVQIYHDEEWKSRKWIFPSYNFTVSVMWSPFLADAAIYEDINGVSTHEIELQLDKLDKNWTSQYQSHDYVIFSSGKWYIKSAIYYENNTEIGCHACSNRNCTELGFDVAYRKVLNQVFDHIIASNHKGMTFYRTSTPDHFENGEWYNGGFCNRTQPVKEGEFDLNQLNKILHEIELDEFKKASIKASEKGMDFKLFDVTALSLLRPDGHPGAYRFFQPFAKDKNAKIIYDCLHWCLPGPIDSWNDLLMEMVVNNH
;
A
#
# COMPACT_ATOMS: atom_id res chain seq x y z
N MET A 1 -45.19 33.53 36.74
CA MET A 1 -44.19 34.61 36.54
C MET A 1 -43.47 34.53 35.18
N VAL A 2 -43.18 33.33 34.66
CA VAL A 2 -42.45 33.11 33.38
C VAL A 2 -43.18 33.58 32.11
N LYS A 3 -44.52 33.48 32.05
CA LYS A 3 -45.31 33.95 30.88
C LYS A 3 -45.25 35.47 30.65
N LYS A 4 -45.13 36.28 31.71
CA LYS A 4 -45.02 37.75 31.58
C LYS A 4 -43.63 38.19 31.09
N THR A 5 -42.59 37.41 31.37
CA THR A 5 -41.21 37.69 30.96
C THR A 5 -40.99 37.39 29.47
N LEU A 6 -41.58 36.30 28.95
CA LEU A 6 -41.52 35.93 27.54
C LEU A 6 -42.23 36.93 26.61
N ILE A 7 -43.34 37.53 27.07
CA ILE A 7 -44.08 38.54 26.28
C ILE A 7 -43.27 39.85 26.19
N LYS A 8 -42.57 40.25 27.27
CA LYS A 8 -41.68 41.42 27.26
C LYS A 8 -40.46 41.20 26.37
N LEU A 9 -39.87 39.99 26.37
CA LEU A 9 -38.73 39.67 25.50
C LEU A 9 -39.11 39.71 24.02
N LYS A 10 -40.30 39.18 23.66
CA LYS A 10 -40.81 39.15 22.28
C LYS A 10 -41.17 40.54 21.75
N SER A 11 -41.67 41.41 22.63
CA SER A 11 -41.92 42.84 22.32
C SER A 11 -40.61 43.62 22.13
N TRP A 12 -39.61 43.38 22.98
CA TRP A 12 -38.28 43.99 22.87
C TRP A 12 -37.56 43.59 21.57
N TRP A 13 -37.64 42.30 21.19
CA TRP A 13 -37.03 41.79 19.96
C TRP A 13 -37.69 42.35 18.69
N ARG A 14 -39.01 42.51 18.68
CA ARG A 14 -39.74 43.19 17.57
C ARG A 14 -39.34 44.65 17.44
N ASN A 15 -39.06 45.34 18.54
CA ASN A 15 -38.65 46.75 18.52
C ASN A 15 -37.21 46.94 18.02
N LEU A 16 -36.32 45.94 18.22
CA LEU A 16 -34.98 45.91 17.62
C LEU A 16 -34.99 45.63 16.11
N GLN A 17 -35.99 44.92 15.59
CA GLN A 17 -36.10 44.67 14.14
C GLN A 17 -36.50 45.92 13.34
N ASN A 18 -37.24 46.87 13.95
CA ASN A 18 -37.73 48.07 13.28
C ASN A 18 -36.73 49.24 13.21
N LYS A 19 -35.60 49.17 13.91
CA LYS A 19 -34.49 50.11 13.72
C LYS A 19 -33.39 49.40 12.96
N ASN A 20 -33.12 49.85 11.74
CA ASN A 20 -32.16 49.22 10.83
C ASN A 20 -30.72 49.50 11.27
N ASN A 21 -30.33 49.03 12.46
CA ASN A 21 -29.02 49.25 13.04
C ASN A 21 -28.19 47.97 12.95
N PHE A 22 -27.62 47.75 11.76
CA PHE A 22 -26.84 46.57 11.37
C PHE A 22 -25.71 46.25 12.36
N ILE A 23 -25.07 47.29 12.91
CA ILE A 23 -23.98 47.19 13.88
C ILE A 23 -24.42 46.46 15.15
N MET A 24 -25.63 46.74 15.65
CA MET A 24 -26.13 46.17 16.90
C MET A 24 -26.48 44.69 16.73
N LYS A 25 -26.98 44.28 15.56
CA LYS A 25 -27.22 42.87 15.21
C LYS A 25 -25.91 42.10 15.09
N PHE A 26 -24.87 42.72 14.53
CA PHE A 26 -23.56 42.10 14.38
C PHE A 26 -22.87 41.87 15.74
N VAL A 27 -22.95 42.84 16.65
CA VAL A 27 -22.40 42.71 18.02
C VAL A 27 -23.10 41.61 18.82
N ILE A 28 -24.44 41.50 18.71
CA ILE A 28 -25.20 40.43 19.37
C ILE A 28 -24.82 39.05 18.80
N ALA A 29 -24.63 38.93 17.48
CA ALA A 29 -24.22 37.67 16.86
C ALA A 29 -22.82 37.22 17.34
N LEU A 30 -21.87 38.14 17.43
CA LEU A 30 -20.52 37.85 17.96
C LEU A 30 -20.54 37.44 19.43
N LEU A 31 -21.38 38.06 20.26
CA LEU A 31 -21.55 37.68 21.66
C LEU A 31 -22.13 36.27 21.81
N LEU A 32 -23.14 35.91 20.99
CA LEU A 32 -23.73 34.58 21.01
C LEU A 32 -22.75 33.50 20.53
N LEU A 33 -21.94 33.80 19.51
CA LEU A 33 -20.86 32.90 19.05
C LEU A 33 -19.79 32.70 20.14
N GLY A 34 -19.40 33.77 20.84
CA GLY A 34 -18.43 33.68 21.95
C GLY A 34 -18.95 32.85 23.14
N ILE A 35 -20.23 32.96 23.48
CA ILE A 35 -20.86 32.16 24.53
C ILE A 35 -20.96 30.69 24.10
N GLY A 36 -21.32 30.41 22.85
CA GLY A 36 -21.33 29.05 22.29
C GLY A 36 -19.95 28.39 22.31
N PHE A 37 -18.91 29.13 21.93
CA PHE A 37 -17.52 28.65 21.97
C PHE A 37 -17.06 28.34 23.41
N ARG A 38 -17.40 29.18 24.39
CA ARG A 38 -17.09 28.92 25.81
C ARG A 38 -17.77 27.67 26.37
N ILE A 39 -19.01 27.39 25.98
CA ILE A 39 -19.73 26.19 26.42
C ILE A 39 -19.12 24.92 25.80
N LEU A 40 -18.69 25.00 24.53
CA LEU A 40 -18.03 23.88 23.85
C LEU A 40 -16.65 23.58 24.44
N VAL A 41 -15.84 24.61 24.70
CA VAL A 41 -14.50 24.43 25.29
C VAL A 41 -14.57 24.00 26.77
N SER A 42 -15.59 24.44 27.52
CA SER A 42 -15.79 24.03 28.92
C SER A 42 -16.24 22.57 29.08
N ARG A 43 -16.71 21.91 28.02
CA ARG A 43 -17.13 20.50 28.05
C ARG A 43 -16.02 19.52 27.66
N SER A 44 -14.88 20.02 27.15
CA SER A 44 -13.80 19.18 26.63
C SER A 44 -12.68 18.90 27.64
N ASN A 45 -12.77 19.43 28.88
CA ASN A 45 -11.71 19.31 29.89
C ASN A 45 -12.03 18.36 31.06
N ASP A 46 -13.10 17.56 31.00
CA ASP A 46 -13.34 16.51 31.99
C ASP A 46 -12.85 15.15 31.45
N PHE A 47 -11.53 14.95 31.46
CA PHE A 47 -10.92 13.62 31.56
C PHE A 47 -10.07 13.60 32.82
N SER A 48 -10.50 12.77 33.76
CA SER A 48 -9.90 12.60 35.09
C SER A 48 -8.54 11.90 34.98
N ASP A 49 -7.49 12.56 35.47
CA ASP A 49 -6.26 11.92 35.94
C ASP A 49 -6.57 11.24 37.29
N ASP A 50 -6.38 9.93 37.37
CA ASP A 50 -6.30 9.21 38.65
C ASP A 50 -4.82 8.92 38.94
N SER A 51 -4.34 9.59 39.98
CA SER A 51 -2.97 9.55 40.50
C SER A 51 -2.78 8.38 41.46
N GLY A 52 -1.86 7.47 41.14
CA GLY A 52 -1.27 6.51 42.07
C GLY A 52 0.24 6.75 42.21
N ASP A 53 0.67 6.99 43.44
CA ASP A 53 2.01 7.43 43.88
C ASP A 53 3.19 6.45 43.63
N PRO A 54 4.46 6.91 43.75
CA PRO A 54 5.62 6.33 43.07
C PRO A 54 6.47 5.37 43.93
N LEU A 55 7.23 4.49 43.26
CA LEU A 55 8.37 3.79 43.85
C LEU A 55 9.70 4.37 43.33
N ILE A 56 10.52 4.77 44.30
CA ILE A 56 11.88 5.30 44.20
C ILE A 56 12.86 4.19 43.78
N ILE A 57 13.87 4.51 42.95
CA ILE A 57 15.31 4.29 43.21
C ILE A 57 16.21 4.67 41.99
N ASN A 58 17.00 5.72 42.24
CA ASN A 58 18.40 5.99 41.90
C ASN A 58 18.87 6.40 40.48
N ASP A 59 19.25 7.68 40.41
CA ASP A 59 20.30 8.28 39.60
C ASP A 59 21.60 7.46 39.51
N VAL A 60 22.18 7.39 38.29
CA VAL A 60 23.62 7.66 38.07
C VAL A 60 23.81 8.30 36.68
N GLY A 61 24.29 9.55 36.67
CA GLY A 61 25.36 9.99 35.78
C GLY A 61 25.00 10.65 34.45
N SER A 62 24.71 11.95 34.49
CA SER A 62 24.99 12.86 33.37
C SER A 62 26.37 13.52 33.55
N SER A 63 27.15 13.63 32.48
CA SER A 63 28.16 14.68 32.29
C SER A 63 27.87 15.34 30.94
N SER A 64 27.23 16.52 30.93
CA SER A 64 27.87 17.87 30.82
C SER A 64 28.37 18.13 29.39
N LEU A 65 27.97 19.15 28.62
CA LEU A 65 27.84 20.59 28.91
C LEU A 65 26.97 21.30 27.86
N SER A 66 26.01 22.08 28.36
CA SER A 66 25.63 23.49 28.08
C SER A 66 25.69 24.17 26.70
N PRO A 67 24.85 25.23 26.50
CA PRO A 67 24.36 25.69 25.20
C PRO A 67 24.97 27.02 24.73
N VAL A 68 24.83 27.32 23.43
CA VAL A 68 25.02 28.68 22.89
C VAL A 68 23.87 29.07 21.97
N SER A 69 23.35 30.25 22.25
CA SER A 69 22.27 31.00 21.62
C SER A 69 22.62 31.50 20.21
N SER A 70 21.64 31.62 19.31
CA SER A 70 21.34 32.91 18.64
C SER A 70 20.05 32.88 17.80
N ASP A 71 19.16 33.79 18.19
CA ASP A 71 18.34 34.70 17.38
C ASP A 71 17.56 34.20 16.16
N ALA A 72 16.24 34.16 16.37
CA ALA A 72 15.20 34.14 15.36
C ALA A 72 15.04 35.52 14.69
N HIS A 73 15.39 35.62 13.41
CA HIS A 73 14.89 36.68 12.53
C HIS A 73 13.70 36.18 11.71
N LYS A 74 12.51 36.67 12.06
CA LYS A 74 11.32 36.65 11.20
C LYS A 74 11.61 37.42 9.91
N LYS A 75 11.47 36.76 8.75
CA LYS A 75 11.15 37.41 7.48
C LYS A 75 9.99 36.70 6.81
N ASN A 76 8.88 37.43 6.65
CA ASN A 76 7.81 37.11 5.74
C ASN A 76 8.35 37.15 4.30
N ALA A 77 8.23 36.05 3.57
CA ALA A 77 8.39 36.03 2.13
C ALA A 77 7.24 35.24 1.50
N SER A 78 6.39 35.96 0.77
CA SER A 78 5.40 35.44 -0.16
C SER A 78 6.10 34.60 -1.24
N PHE A 79 5.98 33.27 -1.19
CA PHE A 79 6.48 32.40 -2.25
C PHE A 79 5.43 32.27 -3.36
N LYS A 80 5.71 32.90 -4.50
CA LYS A 80 5.07 32.59 -5.78
C LYS A 80 5.63 31.26 -6.26
N VAL A 81 4.76 30.27 -6.47
CA VAL A 81 5.12 29.00 -7.13
C VAL A 81 5.39 29.30 -8.61
N GLY A 82 6.67 29.34 -8.98
CA GLY A 82 7.10 29.29 -10.37
C GLY A 82 7.18 27.83 -10.80
N LEU A 83 6.34 27.46 -11.78
CA LEU A 83 6.35 26.15 -12.42
C LEU A 83 7.66 26.01 -13.22
N SER A 84 8.69 25.41 -12.63
CA SER A 84 9.92 25.08 -13.34
C SER A 84 9.73 23.73 -14.04
N SER A 85 9.79 23.76 -15.37
CA SER A 85 9.73 22.60 -16.25
C SER A 85 10.93 21.67 -16.00
N ILE A 86 10.67 20.48 -15.49
CA ILE A 86 11.63 19.37 -15.40
C ILE A 86 11.88 18.85 -16.83
N PRO A 87 13.12 18.67 -17.29
CA PRO A 87 13.40 18.05 -18.58
C PRO A 87 13.03 16.56 -18.54
N PRO A 88 12.41 16.01 -19.60
CA PRO A 88 12.01 14.60 -19.64
C PRO A 88 13.24 13.68 -19.75
N PRO A 89 13.18 12.45 -19.21
CA PRO A 89 14.17 11.43 -19.55
C PRO A 89 14.04 11.06 -21.03
N VAL A 90 15.19 10.92 -21.69
CA VAL A 90 15.30 10.63 -23.13
C VAL A 90 14.78 9.22 -23.40
N SER A 91 13.84 9.11 -24.35
CA SER A 91 13.32 7.87 -24.92
C SER A 91 14.45 6.91 -25.29
N SER A 92 14.54 5.77 -24.60
CA SER A 92 15.42 4.66 -24.95
C SER A 92 14.91 3.99 -26.23
N ASN A 93 15.55 4.30 -27.35
CA ASN A 93 15.36 3.58 -28.61
C ASN A 93 15.95 2.17 -28.49
N VAL A 94 15.12 1.19 -28.12
CA VAL A 94 15.49 -0.22 -28.17
C VAL A 94 15.39 -0.72 -29.63
N PRO A 95 16.41 -1.38 -30.19
CA PRO A 95 16.38 -1.86 -31.57
C PRO A 95 15.29 -2.92 -31.78
N LYS A 96 14.37 -2.68 -32.72
CA LYS A 96 13.46 -3.70 -33.25
C LYS A 96 14.26 -4.73 -34.04
N LYS A 97 14.48 -5.91 -33.46
CA LYS A 97 14.68 -7.13 -34.25
C LYS A 97 13.70 -8.19 -33.80
N MET A 98 12.70 -8.37 -34.65
CA MET A 98 11.56 -9.25 -34.48
C MET A 98 11.94 -10.64 -35.01
N SER A 99 11.89 -11.65 -34.15
CA SER A 99 11.60 -13.02 -34.54
C SER A 99 10.35 -13.43 -33.79
N HIS A 100 9.27 -13.66 -34.54
CA HIS A 100 8.00 -14.15 -34.02
C HIS A 100 8.22 -15.47 -33.28
N ILE A 101 8.08 -15.44 -31.96
CA ILE A 101 7.89 -16.64 -31.14
C ILE A 101 6.53 -16.47 -30.48
N SER A 102 5.62 -17.40 -30.78
CA SER A 102 4.27 -17.47 -30.23
C SER A 102 4.29 -17.40 -28.70
N PRO A 103 3.32 -16.70 -28.07
CA PRO A 103 3.31 -16.58 -26.62
C PRO A 103 2.71 -17.83 -25.96
N THR A 104 3.21 -18.07 -24.73
CA THR A 104 2.56 -18.80 -23.63
C THR A 104 2.38 -20.31 -23.79
N ALA A 105 3.42 -21.05 -23.45
CA ALA A 105 3.23 -22.25 -22.64
C ALA A 105 3.22 -21.78 -21.17
N ALA A 106 2.06 -21.84 -20.51
CA ALA A 106 2.05 -21.86 -19.06
C ALA A 106 2.97 -23.01 -18.63
N ILE A 107 3.92 -22.75 -17.74
CA ILE A 107 4.65 -23.84 -17.09
C ILE A 107 3.65 -24.42 -16.10
N GLU A 108 2.85 -25.37 -16.59
CA GLU A 108 2.07 -26.27 -15.76
C GLU A 108 3.09 -27.06 -14.94
N VAL A 109 3.24 -26.67 -13.68
CA VAL A 109 3.62 -27.65 -12.66
C VAL A 109 2.37 -28.53 -12.52
N GLU A 110 2.22 -29.50 -13.41
CA GLU A 110 1.15 -30.50 -13.36
C GLU A 110 1.27 -31.25 -12.02
N SER A 111 0.52 -30.82 -11.03
CA SER A 111 0.05 -31.75 -10.00
C SER A 111 -1.23 -32.37 -10.53
N GLU A 112 -1.13 -33.55 -11.14
CA GLU A 112 -2.28 -34.33 -11.56
C GLU A 112 -3.33 -34.38 -10.43
N GLY A 113 -4.48 -33.72 -10.63
CA GLY A 113 -5.63 -33.77 -9.73
C GLY A 113 -5.83 -32.60 -8.74
N LYS A 114 -5.00 -31.55 -8.72
CA LYS A 114 -5.28 -30.32 -7.94
C LYS A 114 -5.68 -29.15 -8.83
N CYS A 115 -6.73 -28.43 -8.42
CA CYS A 115 -7.18 -27.22 -9.10
C CYS A 115 -6.10 -26.12 -9.09
N ASN A 116 -5.85 -25.50 -10.24
CA ASN A 116 -5.06 -24.28 -10.32
C ASN A 116 -5.94 -23.06 -10.01
N ILE A 117 -5.90 -22.61 -8.76
CA ILE A 117 -6.69 -21.47 -8.28
C ILE A 117 -6.27 -20.12 -8.90
N PHE A 118 -5.10 -20.05 -9.55
CA PHE A 118 -4.57 -18.84 -10.18
C PHE A 118 -4.99 -18.67 -11.65
N ALA A 119 -5.61 -19.71 -12.26
CA ALA A 119 -6.10 -19.69 -13.63
C ALA A 119 -7.64 -19.73 -13.66
N GLY A 120 -8.25 -18.71 -14.27
CA GLY A 120 -9.66 -18.41 -14.07
C GLY A 120 -10.14 -17.24 -14.89
N ASP A 121 -11.36 -16.81 -14.58
CA ASP A 121 -12.01 -15.65 -15.19
C ASP A 121 -12.71 -14.82 -14.11
N TRP A 122 -12.81 -13.52 -14.36
CA TRP A 122 -13.67 -12.65 -13.54
C TRP A 122 -15.13 -12.80 -13.94
N VAL A 123 -15.98 -13.05 -12.96
CA VAL A 123 -17.43 -13.15 -13.16
C VAL A 123 -18.16 -12.12 -12.29
N PRO A 124 -19.31 -11.59 -12.75
CA PRO A 124 -20.11 -10.69 -11.94
C PRO A 124 -20.51 -11.33 -10.60
N SER A 125 -20.49 -10.55 -9.53
CA SER A 125 -20.90 -10.96 -8.19
C SER A 125 -22.02 -10.05 -7.67
N LEU A 126 -23.09 -10.66 -7.14
CA LEU A 126 -24.19 -9.91 -6.52
C LEU A 126 -23.93 -9.56 -5.05
N ASP A 127 -22.94 -10.20 -4.43
CA ASP A 127 -22.65 -10.06 -3.00
C ASP A 127 -21.98 -8.71 -2.65
N GLY A 128 -21.44 -8.03 -3.66
CA GLY A 128 -20.70 -6.76 -3.50
C GLY A 128 -19.37 -6.93 -2.74
N PRO A 129 -18.72 -5.82 -2.36
CA PRO A 129 -17.48 -5.86 -1.59
C PRO A 129 -17.74 -6.25 -0.13
N ALA A 130 -16.78 -6.93 0.49
CA ALA A 130 -16.91 -7.39 1.89
C ALA A 130 -16.99 -6.25 2.91
N TYR A 131 -16.50 -5.06 2.56
CA TYR A 131 -16.45 -3.85 3.37
C TYR A 131 -16.61 -2.62 2.47
N THR A 132 -16.81 -1.44 3.07
CA THR A 132 -16.82 -0.15 2.38
C THR A 132 -15.80 0.81 3.01
N ASN A 133 -15.64 1.98 2.41
CA ASN A 133 -14.86 3.08 2.97
C ASN A 133 -15.38 3.56 4.33
N ASP A 134 -16.65 3.30 4.67
CA ASP A 134 -17.25 3.68 5.94
C ASP A 134 -17.04 2.60 7.03
N THR A 135 -16.91 1.33 6.63
CA THR A 135 -16.76 0.22 7.59
C THR A 135 -15.31 -0.12 7.89
N CYS A 136 -14.34 0.28 7.04
CA CYS A 136 -12.92 0.08 7.28
C CYS A 136 -12.15 1.41 7.33
N ASN A 137 -11.59 1.72 8.50
CA ASN A 137 -10.83 2.95 8.75
C ASN A 137 -9.32 2.84 8.47
N ILE A 138 -8.84 1.66 8.07
CA ILE A 138 -7.42 1.39 7.78
C ILE A 138 -7.04 1.80 6.34
N ILE A 139 -8.03 2.03 5.47
CA ILE A 139 -7.80 2.37 4.07
C ILE A 139 -7.08 3.72 3.96
N GLU A 140 -5.87 3.70 3.41
CA GLU A 140 -5.10 4.90 3.14
C GLU A 140 -5.76 5.77 2.08
N SER A 141 -5.66 7.10 2.26
CA SER A 141 -6.36 8.10 1.42
C SER A 141 -6.16 7.87 -0.08
N HIS A 142 -4.93 7.54 -0.53
CA HIS A 142 -4.63 7.35 -1.96
C HIS A 142 -5.21 6.07 -2.56
N GLN A 143 -5.72 5.13 -1.74
CA GLN A 143 -6.39 3.90 -2.16
C GLN A 143 -7.91 3.96 -1.92
N ASN A 144 -8.39 4.96 -1.19
CA ASN A 144 -9.81 5.15 -0.86
C ASN A 144 -10.56 5.87 -2.00
N CYS A 145 -10.70 5.19 -3.14
CA CYS A 145 -11.25 5.75 -4.37
C CYS A 145 -12.66 6.32 -4.20
N MET A 146 -13.51 5.65 -3.41
CA MET A 146 -14.89 6.09 -3.16
C MET A 146 -14.92 7.40 -2.37
N THR A 147 -14.12 7.51 -1.30
CA THR A 147 -13.99 8.77 -0.54
C THR A 147 -13.43 9.89 -1.42
N ASN A 148 -12.50 9.55 -2.32
CA ASN A 148 -11.89 10.49 -3.25
C ASN A 148 -12.80 10.92 -4.41
N GLY A 149 -14.03 10.40 -4.49
CA GLY A 149 -15.04 10.84 -5.43
C GLY A 149 -15.04 10.10 -6.76
N ARG A 150 -14.51 8.87 -6.80
CA ARG A 150 -14.63 8.00 -7.97
C ARG A 150 -16.12 7.76 -8.28
N PRO A 151 -16.60 8.08 -9.50
CA PRO A 151 -18.03 8.05 -9.81
C PRO A 151 -18.56 6.66 -10.18
N ASP A 152 -17.71 5.78 -10.72
CA ASP A 152 -18.07 4.42 -11.09
C ASP A 152 -17.79 3.43 -9.95
N SER A 153 -18.72 2.51 -9.70
CA SER A 153 -18.61 1.49 -8.63
C SER A 153 -18.76 0.07 -9.15
N ALA A 154 -18.96 -0.13 -10.46
CA ALA A 154 -19.20 -1.45 -11.05
C ALA A 154 -18.02 -2.40 -10.87
N PHE A 155 -16.79 -1.88 -10.78
CA PHE A 155 -15.57 -2.65 -10.52
C PHE A 155 -15.60 -3.42 -9.18
N LEU A 156 -16.46 -3.02 -8.23
CA LEU A 156 -16.60 -3.68 -6.92
C LEU A 156 -17.40 -4.99 -6.98
N TYR A 157 -18.14 -5.24 -8.06
CA TYR A 157 -19.11 -6.33 -8.17
C TYR A 157 -18.61 -7.48 -9.03
N TRP A 158 -17.36 -7.89 -8.78
CA TRP A 158 -16.69 -8.96 -9.51
C TRP A 158 -16.02 -9.91 -8.53
N LYS A 159 -16.04 -11.21 -8.86
CA LYS A 159 -15.30 -12.24 -8.13
C LYS A 159 -14.45 -13.06 -9.09
N TRP A 160 -13.29 -13.49 -8.61
CA TRP A 160 -12.44 -14.42 -9.32
C TRP A 160 -13.04 -15.83 -9.26
N ARG A 161 -13.11 -16.50 -10.41
CA ARG A 161 -13.57 -17.89 -10.50
C ARG A 161 -12.51 -18.73 -11.21
N PRO A 162 -11.79 -19.62 -10.50
CA PRO A 162 -10.93 -20.60 -11.14
C PRO A 162 -11.69 -21.47 -12.14
N ARG A 163 -11.02 -21.98 -13.18
CA ARG A 163 -11.68 -22.76 -14.24
C ARG A 163 -12.16 -24.13 -13.76
N ASP A 164 -11.36 -24.76 -12.90
CA ASP A 164 -11.51 -26.18 -12.57
C ASP A 164 -12.00 -26.42 -11.12
N CYS A 165 -12.30 -25.36 -10.37
CA CYS A 165 -12.86 -25.46 -9.02
C CYS A 165 -13.58 -24.19 -8.56
N GLU A 166 -14.28 -24.33 -7.45
CA GLU A 166 -14.86 -23.22 -6.71
C GLU A 166 -13.83 -22.59 -5.78
N LEU A 167 -13.83 -21.26 -5.73
CA LEU A 167 -13.06 -20.48 -4.75
C LEU A 167 -14.05 -19.70 -3.87
N PRO A 168 -14.30 -20.15 -2.64
CA PRO A 168 -15.09 -19.40 -1.69
C PRO A 168 -14.43 -18.07 -1.34
N GLN A 169 -15.26 -17.06 -1.04
CA GLN A 169 -14.74 -15.82 -0.45
C GLN A 169 -14.13 -16.09 0.92
N LEU A 170 -13.15 -15.28 1.32
CA LEU A 170 -12.54 -15.36 2.64
C LEU A 170 -13.61 -15.24 3.74
N ASP A 171 -13.71 -16.28 4.58
CA ASP A 171 -14.48 -16.23 5.82
C ASP A 171 -13.60 -15.64 6.93
N PRO A 172 -13.87 -14.42 7.42
CA PRO A 172 -13.00 -13.75 8.38
C PRO A 172 -12.94 -14.46 9.73
N GLY A 173 -14.03 -15.11 10.15
CA GLY A 173 -14.07 -15.81 11.44
C GLY A 173 -13.24 -17.08 11.41
N ARG A 174 -13.40 -17.88 10.36
CA ARG A 174 -12.63 -19.10 10.13
C ARG A 174 -11.15 -18.79 9.92
N PHE A 175 -10.83 -17.71 9.19
CA PHE A 175 -9.45 -17.29 8.98
C PHE A 175 -8.81 -16.90 10.32
N LEU A 176 -9.43 -16.00 11.10
CA LEU A 176 -8.90 -15.58 12.41
C LEU A 176 -8.74 -16.76 13.38
N GLU A 177 -9.69 -17.69 13.42
CA GLU A 177 -9.57 -18.90 14.26
C GLU A 177 -8.38 -19.77 13.83
N SER A 178 -8.18 -19.94 12.51
CA SER A 178 -7.05 -20.70 11.97
C SER A 178 -5.69 -20.01 12.20
N MET A 179 -5.72 -18.69 12.43
CA MET A 179 -4.56 -17.85 12.70
C MET A 179 -4.28 -17.63 14.20
N ARG A 180 -5.06 -18.23 15.09
CA ARG A 180 -4.91 -18.07 16.54
C ARG A 180 -3.49 -18.40 17.01
N ASN A 181 -2.90 -17.51 17.81
CA ASN A 181 -1.53 -17.59 18.33
C ASN A 181 -0.42 -17.61 17.26
N LYS A 182 -0.67 -17.05 16.07
CA LYS A 182 0.31 -17.01 14.98
C LYS A 182 0.78 -15.59 14.65
N ASN A 183 1.90 -15.50 13.94
CA ASN A 183 2.48 -14.27 13.42
C ASN A 183 2.55 -14.34 11.89
N PHE A 184 1.93 -13.38 11.21
CA PHE A 184 1.91 -13.27 9.75
C PHE A 184 2.72 -12.04 9.32
N ALA A 185 3.61 -12.16 8.33
CA ALA A 185 4.31 -11.02 7.75
C ALA A 185 4.12 -10.91 6.22
N LEU A 186 3.87 -9.69 5.75
CA LEU A 186 3.98 -9.30 4.35
C LEU A 186 5.22 -8.42 4.20
N ILE A 187 6.22 -8.89 3.46
CA ILE A 187 7.51 -8.20 3.29
C ILE A 187 7.65 -7.81 1.83
N GLY A 188 7.79 -6.51 1.56
CA GLY A 188 7.92 -6.02 0.19
C GLY A 188 7.67 -4.52 0.07
N ASP A 189 7.01 -4.14 -1.01
CA ASP A 189 6.79 -2.75 -1.40
C ASP A 189 5.38 -2.23 -1.04
N SER A 190 4.95 -1.16 -1.71
CA SER A 190 3.66 -0.51 -1.49
C SER A 190 2.47 -1.41 -1.85
N ILE A 191 2.64 -2.43 -2.70
CA ILE A 191 1.59 -3.41 -3.00
C ILE A 191 1.42 -4.39 -1.84
N SER A 192 2.47 -4.69 -1.05
CA SER A 192 2.33 -5.41 0.22
C SER A 192 1.53 -4.62 1.25
N ARG A 193 1.73 -3.29 1.31
CA ARG A 193 0.87 -2.41 2.12
C ARG A 193 -0.57 -2.35 1.61
N ASN A 194 -0.77 -2.37 0.30
CA ASN A 194 -2.12 -2.42 -0.28
C ASN A 194 -2.84 -3.72 0.11
N HIS A 195 -2.12 -4.84 0.03
CA HIS A 195 -2.65 -6.17 0.33
C HIS A 195 -2.98 -6.33 1.82
N VAL A 196 -2.09 -5.89 2.73
CA VAL A 196 -2.38 -5.99 4.17
C VAL A 196 -3.59 -5.15 4.57
N GLN A 197 -3.79 -3.97 3.98
CA GLN A 197 -4.96 -3.14 4.26
C GLN A 197 -6.26 -3.84 3.83
N SER A 198 -6.27 -4.46 2.65
CA SER A 198 -7.40 -5.28 2.19
C SER A 198 -7.71 -6.41 3.16
N LEU A 199 -6.70 -7.19 3.57
CA LEU A 199 -6.86 -8.28 4.54
C LEU A 199 -7.45 -7.75 5.86
N LEU A 200 -6.86 -6.71 6.44
CA LEU A 200 -7.32 -6.11 7.70
C LEU A 200 -8.77 -5.61 7.59
N CYS A 201 -9.14 -5.02 6.46
CA CYS A 201 -10.51 -4.58 6.22
C CYS A 201 -11.52 -5.74 6.16
N ILE A 202 -11.16 -6.86 5.52
CA ILE A 202 -12.03 -8.05 5.48
C ILE A 202 -12.19 -8.64 6.89
N LEU A 203 -11.09 -8.75 7.64
CA LEU A 203 -11.10 -9.30 9.00
C LEU A 203 -11.82 -8.40 10.01
N SER A 204 -11.89 -7.09 9.75
CA SER A 204 -12.60 -6.11 10.60
C SER A 204 -14.10 -6.40 10.79
N LYS A 205 -14.68 -7.25 9.92
CA LYS A 205 -16.06 -7.75 10.08
C LYS A 205 -16.26 -8.58 11.35
N VAL A 206 -15.18 -9.15 11.90
CA VAL A 206 -15.20 -9.99 13.11
C VAL A 206 -14.53 -9.26 14.27
N GLU A 207 -13.32 -8.75 14.07
CA GLU A 207 -12.60 -7.98 15.08
C GLU A 207 -11.74 -6.91 14.40
N GLN A 208 -11.77 -5.67 14.90
CA GLN A 208 -10.88 -4.63 14.41
C GLN A 208 -9.46 -4.86 14.95
N ALA A 209 -8.48 -4.84 14.07
CA ALA A 209 -7.08 -5.00 14.45
C ALA A 209 -6.57 -3.74 15.18
N VAL A 210 -5.82 -3.94 16.27
CA VAL A 210 -5.18 -2.86 17.02
C VAL A 210 -3.76 -2.71 16.52
N GLN A 211 -3.39 -1.52 16.04
CA GLN A 211 -2.01 -1.24 15.66
C GLN A 211 -1.14 -1.15 16.92
N ILE A 212 -0.05 -1.92 16.95
CA ILE A 212 0.88 -1.99 18.10
C ILE A 212 2.29 -1.51 17.78
N TYR A 213 2.60 -1.32 16.50
CA TYR A 213 3.89 -0.77 16.06
C TYR A 213 3.74 -0.10 14.69
N HIS A 214 4.53 0.95 14.49
CA HIS A 214 4.88 1.50 13.18
C HIS A 214 6.33 2.01 13.22
N ASP A 215 7.01 2.04 12.09
CA ASP A 215 8.27 2.77 11.94
C ASP A 215 8.04 4.28 11.82
N GLU A 216 9.12 5.07 11.85
CA GLU A 216 9.05 6.54 11.81
C GLU A 216 8.32 7.06 10.56
N GLU A 217 8.53 6.40 9.42
CA GLU A 217 7.91 6.77 8.14
C GLU A 217 6.53 6.14 7.90
N TRP A 218 6.03 5.34 8.84
CA TRP A 218 4.77 4.59 8.74
C TRP A 218 4.69 3.63 7.55
N LYS A 219 5.83 3.18 7.02
CA LYS A 219 5.91 2.22 5.91
C LYS A 219 5.86 0.78 6.41
N SER A 220 6.46 0.50 7.57
CA SER A 220 6.36 -0.77 8.29
C SER A 220 5.39 -0.64 9.45
N ARG A 221 4.49 -1.60 9.64
CA ARG A 221 3.46 -1.57 10.68
C ARG A 221 3.14 -2.97 11.18
N LYS A 222 2.65 -3.06 12.41
CA LYS A 222 2.19 -4.32 13.02
C LYS A 222 0.87 -4.10 13.75
N TRP A 223 -0.04 -5.05 13.57
CA TRP A 223 -1.33 -5.11 14.22
C TRP A 223 -1.50 -6.42 14.98
N ILE A 224 -2.38 -6.39 15.98
CA ILE A 224 -2.83 -7.57 16.72
C ILE A 224 -4.36 -7.65 16.68
N PHE A 225 -4.87 -8.88 16.56
CA PHE A 225 -6.25 -9.24 16.84
C PHE A 225 -6.31 -9.85 18.25
N PRO A 226 -6.65 -9.07 19.30
CA PRO A 226 -6.43 -9.46 20.68
C PRO A 226 -7.15 -10.76 21.06
N SER A 227 -8.38 -10.95 20.59
CA SER A 227 -9.17 -12.15 20.90
C SER A 227 -8.57 -13.44 20.32
N TYR A 228 -7.70 -13.32 19.32
CA TYR A 228 -7.04 -14.43 18.64
C TYR A 228 -5.55 -14.54 18.97
N ASN A 229 -4.97 -13.54 19.64
CA ASN A 229 -3.52 -13.42 19.80
C ASN A 229 -2.80 -13.62 18.46
N PHE A 230 -3.39 -13.07 17.40
CA PHE A 230 -2.88 -13.17 16.03
C PHE A 230 -2.24 -11.83 15.65
N THR A 231 -0.98 -11.86 15.19
CA THR A 231 -0.32 -10.64 14.72
C THR A 231 -0.14 -10.63 13.20
N VAL A 232 -0.36 -9.48 12.60
CA VAL A 232 -0.10 -9.23 11.18
C VAL A 232 0.87 -8.08 11.07
N SER A 233 1.94 -8.27 10.31
CA SER A 233 2.97 -7.27 10.08
C SER A 233 3.10 -6.98 8.59
N VAL A 234 3.33 -5.72 8.23
CA VAL A 234 3.87 -5.34 6.94
C VAL A 234 5.24 -4.71 7.16
N MET A 235 6.24 -5.19 6.42
CA MET A 235 7.62 -4.71 6.53
C MET A 235 8.03 -4.08 5.20
N TRP A 236 8.40 -2.80 5.25
CA TRP A 236 8.89 -2.09 4.09
C TRP A 236 10.28 -2.57 3.72
N SER A 237 10.37 -3.30 2.61
CA SER A 237 11.61 -3.77 2.02
C SER A 237 11.40 -3.93 0.51
N PRO A 238 11.27 -2.82 -0.24
CA PRO A 238 10.79 -2.87 -1.62
C PRO A 238 11.72 -3.64 -2.57
N PHE A 239 13.01 -3.73 -2.24
CA PHE A 239 13.99 -4.55 -2.97
C PHE A 239 14.28 -5.88 -2.27
N LEU A 240 13.77 -6.14 -1.07
CA LEU A 240 14.17 -7.27 -0.19
C LEU A 240 15.66 -7.30 0.20
N ALA A 241 16.48 -6.45 -0.41
CA ALA A 241 17.89 -6.22 -0.15
C ALA A 241 18.14 -4.87 0.53
N ASP A 242 19.32 -4.74 1.12
CA ASP A 242 19.78 -3.50 1.76
C ASP A 242 19.87 -2.39 0.70
N ALA A 243 19.09 -1.32 0.93
CA ALA A 243 18.91 -0.25 -0.02
C ALA A 243 18.77 1.10 0.68
N ALA A 244 19.52 2.10 0.23
CA ALA A 244 19.27 3.48 0.58
C ALA A 244 18.28 4.10 -0.41
N ILE A 245 17.14 4.54 0.10
CA ILE A 245 16.03 5.10 -0.69
C ILE A 245 15.82 6.56 -0.31
N TYR A 246 15.83 7.43 -1.32
CA TYR A 246 15.80 8.89 -1.15
C TYR A 246 14.52 9.52 -1.73
N GLU A 247 13.43 8.75 -1.73
CA GLU A 247 12.14 9.06 -2.35
C GLU A 247 11.05 9.40 -1.32
N ASP A 248 10.29 10.46 -1.59
CA ASP A 248 9.14 10.86 -0.77
C ASP A 248 7.86 10.05 -1.06
N ILE A 249 6.78 10.32 -0.32
CA ILE A 249 5.49 9.62 -0.49
C ILE A 249 4.82 9.83 -1.87
N ASN A 250 5.20 10.89 -2.59
CA ASN A 250 4.67 11.19 -3.92
C ASN A 250 5.52 10.60 -5.04
N GLY A 251 6.62 9.93 -4.68
CA GLY A 251 7.54 9.31 -5.62
C GLY A 251 8.62 10.27 -6.13
N VAL A 252 8.83 11.41 -5.48
CA VAL A 252 9.88 12.37 -5.84
C VAL A 252 11.18 11.94 -5.19
N SER A 253 12.16 11.57 -6.00
CA SER A 253 13.50 11.21 -5.51
C SER A 253 14.46 12.39 -5.51
N THR A 254 15.30 12.48 -4.48
CA THR A 254 16.38 13.48 -4.40
C THR A 254 17.72 12.95 -4.94
N HIS A 255 17.92 11.64 -4.95
CA HIS A 255 19.15 10.95 -5.40
C HIS A 255 18.79 9.57 -6.00
N GLU A 256 19.69 8.95 -6.76
CA GLU A 256 19.52 7.56 -7.21
C GLU A 256 19.51 6.60 -6.01
N ILE A 257 18.78 5.49 -6.14
CA ILE A 257 18.74 4.46 -5.11
C ILE A 257 20.11 3.77 -5.04
N GLU A 258 20.61 3.50 -3.84
CA GLU A 258 21.83 2.71 -3.67
C GLU A 258 21.44 1.31 -3.20
N LEU A 259 21.67 0.29 -4.04
CA LEU A 259 21.19 -1.07 -3.79
C LEU A 259 22.36 -2.04 -3.65
N GLN A 260 22.42 -2.77 -2.53
CA GLN A 260 23.38 -3.85 -2.30
C GLN A 260 22.84 -5.15 -2.90
N LEU A 261 23.45 -5.67 -3.95
CA LEU A 261 22.95 -6.90 -4.61
C LEU A 261 23.31 -8.18 -3.84
N ASP A 262 24.26 -8.12 -2.92
CA ASP A 262 24.79 -9.24 -2.14
C ASP A 262 24.41 -9.18 -0.65
N LYS A 263 23.57 -8.22 -0.24
CA LYS A 263 23.14 -8.06 1.15
C LYS A 263 21.63 -7.94 1.24
N LEU A 264 21.03 -8.90 1.93
CA LEU A 264 19.61 -8.85 2.25
C LEU A 264 19.31 -7.81 3.33
N ASP A 265 18.10 -7.25 3.29
CA ASP A 265 17.66 -6.27 4.28
C ASP A 265 17.58 -6.90 5.68
N LYS A 266 18.28 -6.28 6.64
CA LYS A 266 18.36 -6.72 8.03
C LYS A 266 17.02 -6.67 8.76
N ASN A 267 16.14 -5.76 8.36
CA ASN A 267 14.85 -5.54 9.00
C ASN A 267 14.01 -6.82 9.00
N TRP A 268 13.88 -7.47 7.85
CA TRP A 268 13.09 -8.69 7.74
C TRP A 268 13.91 -9.95 8.06
N THR A 269 15.19 -10.02 7.67
CA THR A 269 16.01 -11.23 7.91
C THR A 269 16.17 -11.52 9.40
N SER A 270 16.27 -10.48 10.24
CA SER A 270 16.38 -10.63 11.70
C SER A 270 15.11 -11.17 12.37
N GLN A 271 13.95 -11.04 11.71
CA GLN A 271 12.65 -11.44 12.25
C GLN A 271 12.05 -12.63 11.52
N TYR A 272 12.61 -13.05 10.37
CA TYR A 272 12.06 -14.09 9.49
C TYR A 272 11.65 -15.35 10.25
N GLN A 273 12.51 -15.85 11.15
CA GLN A 273 12.24 -17.09 11.89
C GLN A 273 11.07 -17.00 12.88
N SER A 274 10.64 -15.80 13.25
CA SER A 274 9.58 -15.57 14.25
C SER A 274 8.15 -15.58 13.69
N HIS A 275 8.00 -15.70 12.37
CA HIS A 275 6.71 -15.62 11.68
C HIS A 275 6.22 -17.00 11.26
N ASP A 276 4.97 -17.37 11.54
CA ASP A 276 4.41 -18.64 11.09
C ASP A 276 4.04 -18.62 9.60
N TYR A 277 3.74 -17.43 9.07
CA TYR A 277 3.45 -17.20 7.66
C TYR A 277 4.18 -15.97 7.14
N VAL A 278 4.80 -16.09 5.98
CA VAL A 278 5.56 -14.99 5.36
C VAL A 278 5.23 -14.88 3.88
N ILE A 279 4.78 -13.71 3.41
CA ILE A 279 4.66 -13.40 1.99
C ILE A 279 5.75 -12.41 1.60
N PHE A 280 6.69 -12.85 0.78
CA PHE A 280 7.65 -11.99 0.11
C PHE A 280 7.09 -11.51 -1.23
N SER A 281 7.41 -10.28 -1.62
CA SER A 281 7.16 -9.80 -2.98
C SER A 281 8.04 -8.60 -3.31
N SER A 282 8.35 -8.40 -4.59
CA SER A 282 9.05 -7.24 -5.11
C SER A 282 8.78 -7.09 -6.61
N GLY A 283 9.42 -6.13 -7.28
CA GLY A 283 9.38 -5.98 -8.74
C GLY A 283 9.49 -4.53 -9.19
N LYS A 284 8.43 -3.75 -9.02
CA LYS A 284 8.28 -2.40 -9.61
C LYS A 284 9.37 -1.41 -9.20
N TRP A 285 9.97 -1.59 -8.03
CA TRP A 285 11.05 -0.74 -7.55
C TRP A 285 12.37 -0.92 -8.33
N TYR A 286 12.61 -2.09 -8.94
CA TYR A 286 13.82 -2.36 -9.73
C TYR A 286 13.90 -1.53 -11.02
N ILE A 287 12.77 -1.02 -11.50
CA ILE A 287 12.65 -0.20 -12.71
C ILE A 287 13.21 1.22 -12.46
N LYS A 288 13.28 1.65 -11.20
CA LYS A 288 13.77 2.97 -10.84
C LYS A 288 15.28 3.04 -11.06
N SER A 289 15.76 4.26 -11.29
CA SER A 289 17.20 4.48 -11.40
C SER A 289 17.90 4.12 -10.08
N ALA A 290 18.93 3.29 -10.19
CA ALA A 290 19.65 2.75 -9.05
C ALA A 290 21.13 2.52 -9.37
N ILE A 291 21.98 2.70 -8.37
CA ILE A 291 23.40 2.36 -8.37
C ILE A 291 23.53 1.03 -7.64
N TYR A 292 24.27 0.10 -8.23
CA TYR A 292 24.42 -1.26 -7.73
C TYR A 292 25.77 -1.44 -7.07
N TYR A 293 25.72 -2.05 -5.88
CA TYR A 293 26.88 -2.33 -5.06
C TYR A 293 26.99 -3.82 -4.77
N GLU A 294 28.24 -4.30 -4.72
CA GLU A 294 28.60 -5.58 -4.13
C GLU A 294 29.79 -5.38 -3.21
N ASN A 295 29.74 -5.95 -1.99
CA ASN A 295 30.74 -5.71 -0.96
C ASN A 295 31.04 -4.21 -0.74
N ASN A 296 30.01 -3.36 -0.81
CA ASN A 296 30.11 -1.89 -0.78
C ASN A 296 30.92 -1.25 -1.93
N THR A 297 31.16 -1.95 -3.02
CA THR A 297 31.84 -1.44 -4.21
C THR A 297 30.83 -1.25 -5.33
N GLU A 298 30.82 -0.08 -5.98
CA GLU A 298 29.97 0.17 -7.14
C GLU A 298 30.38 -0.74 -8.30
N ILE A 299 29.43 -1.51 -8.83
CA ILE A 299 29.65 -2.43 -9.95
C ILE A 299 28.95 -1.98 -11.24
N GLY A 300 28.05 -1.01 -11.14
CA GLY A 300 27.22 -0.54 -12.25
C GLY A 300 25.92 0.06 -11.75
N CYS A 301 24.97 0.20 -12.66
CA CYS A 301 23.76 0.97 -12.42
C CYS A 301 22.62 0.56 -13.35
N HIS A 302 21.43 1.08 -13.07
CA HIS A 302 20.29 1.09 -13.97
C HIS A 302 19.77 2.50 -14.20
N ALA A 303 19.59 2.86 -15.47
CA ALA A 303 19.02 4.13 -15.93
C ALA A 303 19.74 5.38 -15.39
N CYS A 304 21.02 5.29 -15.05
CA CYS A 304 21.81 6.41 -14.53
C CYS A 304 22.47 7.21 -15.67
N SER A 305 21.66 7.96 -16.44
CA SER A 305 22.13 8.66 -17.65
C SER A 305 23.21 9.73 -17.41
N ASN A 306 23.32 10.24 -16.18
CA ASN A 306 24.22 11.34 -15.82
C ASN A 306 25.49 10.90 -15.09
N ARG A 307 25.72 9.58 -14.96
CA ARG A 307 26.91 9.01 -14.31
C ARG A 307 27.74 8.21 -15.30
N ASN A 308 29.06 8.21 -15.08
CA ASN A 308 29.97 7.32 -15.80
C ASN A 308 30.01 5.95 -15.09
N CYS A 309 28.91 5.20 -15.18
CA CYS A 309 28.75 3.86 -14.61
C CYS A 309 28.35 2.85 -15.69
N THR A 310 28.66 1.58 -15.48
CA THR A 310 28.23 0.50 -16.38
C THR A 310 26.74 0.25 -16.22
N GLU A 311 25.95 0.40 -17.30
CA GLU A 311 24.53 0.02 -17.31
C GLU A 311 24.42 -1.51 -17.28
N LEU A 312 23.90 -2.03 -16.17
CA LEU A 312 23.68 -3.47 -15.95
C LEU A 312 22.25 -3.89 -16.24
N GLY A 313 21.29 -2.96 -16.17
CA GLY A 313 19.87 -3.26 -16.32
C GLY A 313 19.21 -3.69 -14.99
N PHE A 314 17.89 -3.51 -14.91
CA PHE A 314 17.11 -3.88 -13.73
C PHE A 314 16.97 -5.40 -13.56
N ASP A 315 16.96 -6.14 -14.66
CA ASP A 315 16.76 -7.59 -14.72
C ASP A 315 17.91 -8.35 -14.06
N VAL A 316 19.15 -7.87 -14.23
CA VAL A 316 20.34 -8.43 -13.59
C VAL A 316 20.25 -8.29 -12.07
N ALA A 317 19.94 -7.08 -11.59
CA ALA A 317 19.79 -6.81 -10.16
C ALA A 317 18.61 -7.61 -9.56
N TYR A 318 17.48 -7.66 -10.27
CA TYR A 318 16.29 -8.34 -9.80
C TYR A 318 16.52 -9.85 -9.65
N ARG A 319 17.04 -10.49 -10.69
CA ARG A 319 17.38 -11.92 -10.67
C ARG A 319 18.37 -12.24 -9.56
N LYS A 320 19.41 -11.42 -9.39
CA LYS A 320 20.44 -11.65 -8.36
C LYS A 320 19.86 -11.56 -6.95
N VAL A 321 19.07 -10.54 -6.65
CA VAL A 321 18.49 -10.39 -5.32
C VAL A 321 17.44 -11.48 -5.03
N LEU A 322 16.58 -11.84 -6.00
CA LEU A 322 15.65 -12.96 -5.80
C LEU A 322 16.38 -14.27 -5.50
N ASN A 323 17.46 -14.55 -6.22
CA ASN A 323 18.30 -15.70 -5.91
C ASN A 323 18.85 -15.64 -4.47
N GLN A 324 19.36 -14.49 -4.01
CA GLN A 324 19.82 -14.32 -2.61
C GLN A 324 18.69 -14.54 -1.59
N VAL A 325 17.51 -13.99 -1.83
CA VAL A 325 16.34 -14.15 -0.95
C VAL A 325 15.94 -15.62 -0.86
N PHE A 326 15.83 -16.31 -1.99
CA PHE A 326 15.45 -17.72 -2.03
C PHE A 326 16.51 -18.62 -1.42
N ASP A 327 17.79 -18.37 -1.69
CA ASP A 327 18.87 -19.14 -1.06
C ASP A 327 18.90 -18.90 0.46
N HIS A 328 18.59 -17.69 0.96
CA HIS A 328 18.43 -17.44 2.40
C HIS A 328 17.25 -18.22 3.00
N ILE A 329 16.09 -18.22 2.34
CA ILE A 329 14.92 -19.01 2.75
C ILE A 329 15.30 -20.49 2.83
N ILE A 330 15.90 -21.04 1.78
CA ILE A 330 16.28 -22.46 1.68
C ILE A 330 17.38 -22.85 2.68
N ALA A 331 18.30 -21.93 2.99
CA ALA A 331 19.35 -22.15 3.97
C ALA A 331 18.85 -22.07 5.42
N SER A 332 17.68 -21.46 5.64
CA SER A 332 17.09 -21.34 6.97
C SER A 332 16.55 -22.67 7.50
N ASN A 333 16.47 -22.79 8.83
CA ASN A 333 15.75 -23.88 9.51
C ASN A 333 14.29 -23.50 9.85
N HIS A 334 13.76 -22.48 9.17
CA HIS A 334 12.41 -21.99 9.44
C HIS A 334 11.35 -23.05 9.10
N LYS A 335 10.29 -23.13 9.92
CA LYS A 335 9.22 -24.14 9.81
C LYS A 335 7.86 -23.56 9.42
N GLY A 336 7.73 -22.24 9.37
CA GLY A 336 6.53 -21.59 8.88
C GLY A 336 6.37 -21.74 7.37
N MET A 337 5.21 -21.35 6.89
CA MET A 337 4.84 -21.40 5.49
C MET A 337 5.23 -20.08 4.82
N THR A 338 6.09 -20.17 3.82
CA THR A 338 6.63 -19.03 3.10
C THR A 338 6.04 -18.98 1.69
N PHE A 339 5.69 -17.78 1.25
CA PHE A 339 5.20 -17.51 -0.08
C PHE A 339 6.10 -16.51 -0.78
N TYR A 340 6.23 -16.68 -2.08
CA TYR A 340 6.63 -15.58 -2.96
C TYR A 340 5.44 -15.18 -3.82
N ARG A 341 4.96 -13.94 -3.63
CA ARG A 341 3.88 -13.37 -4.43
C ARG A 341 4.48 -12.67 -5.65
N THR A 342 4.01 -13.05 -6.84
CA THR A 342 4.43 -12.44 -8.10
C THR A 342 4.11 -10.94 -8.14
N SER A 343 4.84 -10.20 -8.96
CA SER A 343 4.56 -8.78 -9.18
C SER A 343 3.22 -8.60 -9.88
N THR A 344 2.52 -7.54 -9.48
CA THR A 344 1.25 -7.16 -10.11
C THR A 344 1.51 -6.28 -11.33
N PRO A 345 0.78 -6.46 -12.44
CA PRO A 345 0.86 -5.55 -13.58
C PRO A 345 0.35 -4.15 -13.20
N ASP A 346 0.94 -3.15 -13.84
CA ASP A 346 0.32 -1.83 -13.96
C ASP A 346 -0.50 -1.81 -15.26
N HIS A 347 -1.47 -0.89 -15.34
CA HIS A 347 -2.34 -0.75 -16.51
C HIS A 347 -2.27 0.65 -17.11
N PHE A 348 -1.07 1.23 -17.21
CA PHE A 348 -0.91 2.50 -17.92
C PHE A 348 -1.20 2.33 -19.42
N GLU A 349 -2.09 3.16 -19.95
CA GLU A 349 -2.36 3.32 -21.37
C GLU A 349 -1.89 4.71 -21.83
N ASN A 350 -1.38 4.79 -23.07
CA ASN A 350 -0.93 6.04 -23.72
C ASN A 350 0.19 6.81 -23.00
N GLY A 351 1.01 6.10 -22.24
CA GLY A 351 2.15 6.65 -21.52
C GLY A 351 2.45 5.83 -20.28
N GLU A 352 3.27 6.40 -19.42
CA GLU A 352 3.72 5.90 -18.12
C GLU A 352 3.30 6.90 -17.03
N TRP A 353 3.51 6.52 -15.77
CA TRP A 353 3.16 7.33 -14.60
C TRP A 353 3.70 8.77 -14.63
N TYR A 354 4.85 9.01 -15.26
CA TYR A 354 5.54 10.31 -15.29
C TYR A 354 5.34 11.13 -16.58
N ASN A 355 4.81 10.53 -17.65
CA ASN A 355 4.68 11.22 -18.96
C ASN A 355 3.24 11.31 -19.47
N GLY A 356 2.26 11.08 -18.61
CA GLY A 356 0.83 11.30 -18.90
C GLY A 356 0.03 10.04 -19.21
N GLY A 357 0.55 8.85 -18.89
CA GLY A 357 -0.22 7.61 -18.94
C GLY A 357 -1.43 7.64 -17.99
N PHE A 358 -2.48 6.89 -18.35
CA PHE A 358 -3.72 6.81 -17.58
C PHE A 358 -4.36 5.42 -17.66
N CYS A 359 -5.34 5.16 -16.79
CA CYS A 359 -6.08 3.89 -16.69
C CYS A 359 -7.56 4.20 -16.44
N ASN A 360 -8.31 4.43 -17.51
CA ASN A 360 -9.72 4.89 -17.43
C ASN A 360 -10.74 3.77 -17.71
N ARG A 361 -10.30 2.51 -17.77
CA ARG A 361 -11.20 1.38 -17.94
C ARG A 361 -12.08 1.25 -16.70
N THR A 362 -13.34 0.84 -16.90
CA THR A 362 -14.36 0.74 -15.84
C THR A 362 -14.95 -0.65 -15.72
N GLN A 363 -14.43 -1.60 -16.51
CA GLN A 363 -14.80 -3.01 -16.49
C GLN A 363 -13.55 -3.89 -16.61
N PRO A 364 -13.61 -5.12 -16.07
CA PRO A 364 -12.60 -6.14 -16.33
C PRO A 364 -12.47 -6.44 -17.82
N VAL A 365 -11.37 -7.07 -18.16
CA VAL A 365 -11.07 -7.54 -19.51
C VAL A 365 -11.00 -9.06 -19.51
N LYS A 366 -11.20 -9.68 -20.68
CA LYS A 366 -10.97 -11.11 -20.86
C LYS A 366 -9.52 -11.39 -21.20
N GLU A 367 -9.13 -12.66 -21.05
CA GLU A 367 -7.84 -13.14 -21.53
C GLU A 367 -7.63 -12.78 -23.01
N GLY A 368 -6.47 -12.21 -23.33
CA GLY A 368 -6.11 -11.74 -24.68
C GLY A 368 -6.63 -10.33 -25.05
N GLU A 369 -7.43 -9.67 -24.20
CA GLU A 369 -7.89 -8.29 -24.43
C GLU A 369 -6.97 -7.23 -23.80
N PHE A 370 -6.04 -7.65 -22.93
CA PHE A 370 -5.01 -6.82 -22.34
C PHE A 370 -3.74 -7.64 -22.14
N ASP A 371 -2.61 -7.15 -22.67
CA ASP A 371 -1.33 -7.83 -22.61
C ASP A 371 -0.42 -7.22 -21.55
N LEU A 372 0.42 -8.06 -20.94
CA LEU A 372 1.52 -7.57 -20.11
C LEU A 372 2.44 -6.70 -20.96
N ASN A 373 2.72 -5.49 -20.48
CA ASN A 373 3.79 -4.70 -21.05
C ASN A 373 5.14 -5.45 -20.93
N GLN A 374 6.11 -5.09 -21.77
CA GLN A 374 7.39 -5.80 -21.86
C GLN A 374 8.10 -5.91 -20.52
N LEU A 375 7.99 -4.87 -19.69
CA LEU A 375 8.62 -4.84 -18.38
C LEU A 375 7.98 -5.84 -17.42
N ASN A 376 6.65 -5.84 -17.32
CA ASN A 376 5.91 -6.74 -16.46
C ASN A 376 6.09 -8.19 -16.88
N LYS A 377 6.22 -8.42 -18.19
CA LYS A 377 6.60 -9.74 -18.72
C LYS A 377 7.98 -10.17 -18.24
N ILE A 378 8.99 -9.31 -18.31
CA ILE A 378 10.36 -9.62 -17.81
C ILE A 378 10.35 -9.90 -16.31
N LEU A 379 9.67 -9.08 -15.51
CA LEU A 379 9.56 -9.30 -14.06
C LEU A 379 8.96 -10.68 -13.76
N HIS A 380 7.79 -10.97 -14.34
CA HIS A 380 7.10 -12.23 -14.12
C HIS A 380 7.90 -13.44 -14.60
N GLU A 381 8.55 -13.37 -15.77
CA GLU A 381 9.43 -14.44 -16.26
C GLU A 381 10.60 -14.72 -15.31
N ILE A 382 11.25 -13.67 -14.79
CA ILE A 382 12.34 -13.83 -13.80
C ILE A 382 11.83 -14.46 -12.50
N GLU A 383 10.67 -14.01 -12.01
CA GLU A 383 10.04 -14.53 -10.80
C GLU A 383 9.75 -16.02 -10.91
N LEU A 384 9.11 -16.45 -12.01
CA LEU A 384 8.80 -17.85 -12.26
C LEU A 384 10.08 -18.70 -12.42
N ASP A 385 11.07 -18.20 -13.17
CA ASP A 385 12.33 -18.91 -13.41
C ASP A 385 13.12 -19.14 -12.12
N GLU A 386 13.29 -18.09 -11.30
CA GLU A 386 14.03 -18.19 -10.05
C GLU A 386 13.25 -18.97 -8.98
N PHE A 387 11.93 -18.78 -8.91
CA PHE A 387 11.10 -19.54 -7.99
C PHE A 387 11.11 -21.03 -8.34
N LYS A 388 11.03 -21.41 -9.62
CA LYS A 388 11.08 -22.82 -10.05
C LYS A 388 12.38 -23.51 -9.62
N LYS A 389 13.52 -22.82 -9.72
CA LYS A 389 14.81 -23.36 -9.24
C LYS A 389 14.81 -23.52 -7.72
N ALA A 390 14.27 -22.55 -7.00
CA ALA A 390 14.23 -22.53 -5.55
C ALA A 390 13.25 -23.57 -4.98
N SER A 391 12.09 -23.76 -5.60
CA SER A 391 11.03 -24.66 -5.13
C SER A 391 11.44 -26.12 -5.19
N ILE A 392 12.26 -26.52 -6.18
CA ILE A 392 12.86 -27.86 -6.25
C ILE A 392 13.73 -28.11 -5.01
N LYS A 393 14.66 -27.20 -4.71
CA LYS A 393 15.55 -27.30 -3.53
C LYS A 393 14.77 -27.25 -2.21
N ALA A 394 13.72 -26.44 -2.15
CA ALA A 394 12.85 -26.33 -0.97
C ALA A 394 12.07 -27.64 -0.74
N SER A 395 11.54 -28.23 -1.81
CA SER A 395 10.83 -29.51 -1.77
C SER A 395 11.73 -30.66 -1.30
N GLU A 396 12.97 -30.73 -1.79
CA GLU A 396 13.98 -31.71 -1.32
C GLU A 396 14.25 -31.62 0.19
N LYS A 397 14.09 -30.42 0.78
CA LYS A 397 14.22 -30.18 2.22
C LYS A 397 12.90 -30.30 3.00
N GLY A 398 11.79 -30.60 2.32
CA GLY A 398 10.45 -30.66 2.92
C GLY A 398 9.98 -29.31 3.46
N MET A 399 10.38 -28.20 2.83
CA MET A 399 9.95 -26.85 3.20
C MET A 399 8.61 -26.50 2.56
N ASP A 400 7.79 -25.75 3.31
CA ASP A 400 6.54 -25.19 2.79
C ASP A 400 6.83 -23.83 2.15
N PHE A 401 7.32 -23.87 0.90
CA PHE A 401 7.62 -22.70 0.10
C PHE A 401 6.78 -22.69 -1.18
N LYS A 402 5.80 -21.79 -1.26
CA LYS A 402 4.77 -21.78 -2.30
C LYS A 402 4.82 -20.52 -3.17
N LEU A 403 4.46 -20.66 -4.44
CA LEU A 403 4.24 -19.52 -5.33
C LEU A 403 2.82 -19.00 -5.10
N PHE A 404 2.69 -17.70 -4.88
CA PHE A 404 1.41 -17.01 -4.84
C PHE A 404 1.27 -16.15 -6.10
N ASP A 405 0.87 -16.79 -7.20
CA ASP A 405 0.84 -16.12 -8.50
C ASP A 405 -0.44 -15.29 -8.69
N VAL A 406 -0.32 -13.98 -8.47
CA VAL A 406 -1.44 -13.05 -8.63
C VAL A 406 -1.46 -12.33 -9.98
N THR A 407 -0.50 -12.61 -10.86
CA THR A 407 -0.30 -11.81 -12.08
C THR A 407 -1.48 -11.92 -13.04
N ALA A 408 -1.94 -13.15 -13.34
CA ALA A 408 -3.01 -13.37 -14.31
C ALA A 408 -4.35 -12.74 -13.88
N LEU A 409 -4.84 -13.02 -12.67
CA LEU A 409 -6.10 -12.42 -12.21
C LEU A 409 -6.02 -10.89 -12.11
N SER A 410 -4.85 -10.34 -11.78
CA SER A 410 -4.68 -8.89 -11.66
C SER A 410 -4.61 -8.20 -13.02
N LEU A 411 -4.01 -8.84 -14.04
CA LEU A 411 -3.97 -8.35 -15.43
C LEU A 411 -5.36 -8.13 -16.02
N LEU A 412 -6.33 -8.95 -15.59
CA LEU A 412 -7.69 -8.87 -16.10
C LEU A 412 -8.51 -7.74 -15.46
N ARG A 413 -7.89 -6.91 -14.60
CA ARG A 413 -8.56 -5.87 -13.80
C ARG A 413 -8.03 -4.45 -14.00
N PRO A 414 -7.90 -3.96 -15.25
CA PRO A 414 -7.50 -2.57 -15.48
C PRO A 414 -8.49 -1.54 -14.89
N ASP A 415 -9.69 -1.96 -14.52
CA ASP A 415 -10.73 -1.16 -13.86
C ASP A 415 -10.50 -0.92 -12.36
N GLY A 416 -9.58 -1.67 -11.74
CA GLY A 416 -9.41 -1.67 -10.29
C GLY A 416 -8.54 -0.58 -9.69
N HIS A 417 -7.89 0.24 -10.51
CA HIS A 417 -6.90 1.20 -10.06
C HIS A 417 -7.52 2.52 -9.56
N PRO A 418 -6.86 3.25 -8.63
CA PRO A 418 -7.30 4.59 -8.24
C PRO A 418 -7.35 5.58 -9.39
N GLY A 419 -6.42 5.48 -10.35
CA GLY A 419 -6.28 6.43 -11.45
C GLY A 419 -6.12 7.86 -10.89
N ALA A 420 -6.93 8.79 -11.38
CA ALA A 420 -6.95 10.16 -10.85
C ALA A 420 -7.48 10.25 -9.40
N TYR A 421 -8.29 9.28 -8.97
CA TYR A 421 -8.91 9.23 -7.63
C TYR A 421 -7.96 8.69 -6.56
N ARG A 422 -6.65 8.73 -6.83
CA ARG A 422 -5.61 8.80 -5.80
C ARG A 422 -5.68 10.10 -4.99
N PHE A 423 -6.15 11.18 -5.61
CA PHE A 423 -6.32 12.47 -4.95
C PHE A 423 -7.79 12.70 -4.60
N PHE A 424 -8.05 13.40 -3.50
CA PHE A 424 -9.41 13.74 -3.09
C PHE A 424 -10.06 14.72 -4.09
N GLN A 425 -11.15 14.29 -4.71
CA GLN A 425 -12.00 15.09 -5.59
C GLN A 425 -11.20 15.81 -6.70
N PRO A 426 -10.44 15.07 -7.52
CA PRO A 426 -9.38 15.61 -8.38
C PRO A 426 -9.90 16.62 -9.43
N PHE A 427 -11.18 16.50 -9.80
CA PHE A 427 -11.82 17.31 -10.85
C PHE A 427 -12.86 18.31 -10.32
N ALA A 428 -12.96 18.51 -9.00
CA ALA A 428 -13.99 19.36 -8.41
C ALA A 428 -13.80 20.85 -8.71
N LYS A 429 -12.54 21.31 -8.82
CA LYS A 429 -12.21 22.72 -9.13
C LYS A 429 -12.10 23.00 -10.63
N ASP A 430 -11.53 22.05 -11.37
CA ASP A 430 -11.36 22.12 -12.81
C ASP A 430 -11.55 20.71 -13.40
N LYS A 431 -12.54 20.57 -14.29
CA LYS A 431 -12.84 19.30 -14.95
C LYS A 431 -11.73 18.85 -15.91
N ASN A 432 -10.85 19.77 -16.33
CA ASN A 432 -9.74 19.51 -17.23
C ASN A 432 -8.37 19.53 -16.52
N ALA A 433 -8.37 19.44 -15.18
CA ALA A 433 -7.15 19.41 -14.41
C ALA A 433 -6.21 18.29 -14.90
N LYS A 434 -4.92 18.62 -15.05
CA LYS A 434 -3.89 17.61 -15.30
C LYS A 434 -3.54 16.95 -13.97
N ILE A 435 -3.89 15.67 -13.85
CA ILE A 435 -3.73 14.88 -12.64
C ILE A 435 -2.78 13.72 -12.95
N ILE A 436 -1.92 13.37 -12.00
CA ILE A 436 -1.09 12.16 -12.07
C ILE A 436 -1.99 10.96 -11.77
N TYR A 437 -1.99 9.98 -12.66
CA TYR A 437 -2.78 8.77 -12.49
C TYR A 437 -1.98 7.71 -11.76
N ASP A 438 -2.62 7.04 -10.81
CA ASP A 438 -2.10 5.81 -10.22
C ASP A 438 -2.73 4.59 -10.89
N CYS A 439 -1.95 3.93 -11.75
CA CYS A 439 -2.35 2.72 -12.45
C CYS A 439 -1.56 1.49 -11.97
N LEU A 440 -1.00 1.58 -10.75
CA LEU A 440 -0.16 0.55 -10.15
C LEU A 440 -0.78 -0.01 -8.86
N HIS A 441 -1.28 0.87 -7.98
CA HIS A 441 -1.98 0.45 -6.76
C HIS A 441 -3.45 0.14 -7.03
N TRP A 442 -4.14 -0.44 -6.06
CA TRP A 442 -5.52 -0.88 -6.17
C TRP A 442 -6.43 -0.06 -5.27
N CYS A 443 -7.63 0.25 -5.78
CA CYS A 443 -8.70 0.76 -4.94
C CYS A 443 -9.04 -0.24 -3.82
N LEU A 444 -9.41 0.29 -2.66
CA LEU A 444 -9.97 -0.49 -1.56
C LEU A 444 -11.35 0.06 -1.18
N PRO A 445 -12.40 -0.79 -1.11
CA PRO A 445 -12.45 -2.17 -1.63
C PRO A 445 -12.15 -2.25 -3.14
N GLY A 446 -11.78 -3.43 -3.63
CA GLY A 446 -11.38 -3.61 -5.03
C GLY A 446 -10.81 -5.00 -5.36
N PRO A 447 -10.17 -5.17 -6.54
CA PRO A 447 -9.77 -6.50 -7.03
C PRO A 447 -8.78 -7.24 -6.13
N ILE A 448 -7.95 -6.49 -5.42
CA ILE A 448 -6.99 -7.02 -4.46
C ILE A 448 -7.65 -7.79 -3.31
N ASP A 449 -8.94 -7.57 -3.06
CA ASP A 449 -9.71 -8.34 -2.07
C ASP A 449 -9.74 -9.84 -2.41
N SER A 450 -9.82 -10.21 -3.70
CA SER A 450 -9.78 -11.60 -4.14
C SER A 450 -8.41 -12.27 -3.98
N TRP A 451 -7.33 -11.52 -3.73
CA TRP A 451 -6.08 -12.13 -3.31
C TRP A 451 -6.24 -12.82 -1.95
N ASN A 452 -7.08 -12.28 -1.06
CA ASN A 452 -7.30 -12.90 0.23
C ASN A 452 -8.15 -14.18 0.13
N ASP A 453 -9.03 -14.29 -0.87
CA ASP A 453 -9.74 -15.54 -1.16
C ASP A 453 -8.74 -16.65 -1.51
N LEU A 454 -7.78 -16.34 -2.41
CA LEU A 454 -6.67 -17.25 -2.76
C LEU A 454 -5.80 -17.55 -1.53
N LEU A 455 -5.48 -16.54 -0.72
CA LEU A 455 -4.66 -16.71 0.47
C LEU A 455 -5.31 -17.66 1.48
N MET A 456 -6.62 -17.53 1.71
CA MET A 456 -7.35 -18.43 2.60
C MET A 456 -7.30 -19.87 2.09
N GLU A 457 -7.46 -20.09 0.79
CA GLU A 457 -7.38 -21.40 0.17
C GLU A 457 -5.99 -22.04 0.39
N MET A 458 -4.92 -21.27 0.14
CA MET A 458 -3.55 -21.76 0.29
C MET A 458 -3.14 -22.04 1.74
N VAL A 459 -3.61 -21.22 2.68
CA VAL A 459 -3.17 -21.22 4.09
C VAL A 459 -4.05 -22.09 5.00
N VAL A 460 -5.36 -22.10 4.77
CA VAL A 460 -6.33 -22.77 5.66
C VAL A 460 -6.81 -24.09 5.07
N ASN A 461 -7.00 -24.15 3.75
CA ASN A 461 -7.47 -25.37 3.08
C ASN A 461 -6.33 -26.25 2.56
N ASN A 462 -5.07 -25.78 2.65
CA ASN A 462 -3.84 -26.49 2.28
C ASN A 462 -3.79 -26.98 0.82
N HIS A 463 -4.31 -26.18 -0.12
CA HIS A 463 -4.13 -26.46 -1.55
C HIS A 463 -2.66 -26.34 -2.00
#